data_AF-W0R707-F1
#
_entry.id   AF-W0R707-F1
#
_cell.length_a   1.000
_cell.length_b   1.000
_cell.length_c   1.000
_cell.angle_alpha   90.00
_cell.angle_beta   90.00
_cell.angle_gamma   90.00
#
_symmetry.space_group_name_H-M   'P 1'
#
loop_
_entity.id
_entity.type
_entity.pdbx_description
1 polymer ?
#
loop_
_entity_poly.entity_id
_entity_poly.type
_entity_poly.pdbx_seq_one_letter_code
_entity_poly.pdbx_strand_id
1 'polypeptide(L)'
;MNNVTNFKRYNYYCYNFETASSSFLASYFPLWKESRFAENFGFYFQLDNGKALPFDHLENKVLNSASSRFEVRYRSYLPIDGDYVELKAREKSSIYYKNNQPWLECLEG
;
A
#
# COMPACT_ATOMS: atom_id res chain seq x y z
N MET A 1 3.42 7.51 -19.32
CA MET A 1 3.70 7.82 -17.90
C MET A 1 2.48 8.50 -17.34
N ASN A 2 1.74 7.84 -16.44
CA ASN A 2 0.51 8.39 -15.87
C ASN A 2 0.86 9.51 -14.90
N ASN A 3 0.28 10.69 -15.15
CA ASN A 3 0.57 11.93 -14.45
C ASN A 3 0.03 11.82 -13.01
N VAL A 4 0.93 11.86 -12.01
CA VAL A 4 0.60 11.78 -10.57
C VAL A 4 -0.45 12.85 -10.17
N THR A 5 -0.49 13.96 -10.91
CA THR A 5 -1.37 15.12 -10.72
C THR A 5 -2.87 14.84 -10.84
N ASN A 6 -3.28 13.76 -11.51
CA ASN A 6 -4.70 13.43 -11.70
C ASN A 6 -5.26 12.46 -10.65
N PHE A 7 -4.41 11.97 -9.73
CA PHE A 7 -4.80 10.97 -8.77
C PHE A 7 -5.08 11.59 -7.40
N LYS A 8 -6.19 11.20 -6.77
CA LYS A 8 -6.55 11.65 -5.43
C LYS A 8 -5.51 11.13 -4.44
N ARG A 9 -4.87 12.06 -3.72
CA ARG A 9 -3.89 11.75 -2.67
C ARG A 9 -4.63 11.34 -1.39
N TYR A 10 -4.34 10.15 -0.91
CA TYR A 10 -4.73 9.63 0.40
C TYR A 10 -3.52 9.66 1.31
N ASN A 11 -3.72 10.10 2.55
CA ASN A 11 -2.66 10.27 3.51
C ASN A 11 -2.91 9.32 4.68
N TYR A 12 -1.88 8.62 5.10
CA TYR A 12 -1.91 7.63 6.15
C TYR A 12 -0.86 7.97 7.19
N TYR A 13 -1.19 7.71 8.44
CA TYR A 13 -0.22 7.70 9.53
C TYR A 13 0.21 6.25 9.74
N CYS A 14 1.51 6.03 9.73
CA CYS A 14 2.09 4.71 9.86
C CYS A 14 2.98 4.64 11.09
N TYR A 15 2.94 3.49 11.77
CA TYR A 15 4.00 3.11 12.68
C TYR A 15 5.11 2.42 11.89
N ASN A 16 6.34 2.94 12.00
CA ASN A 16 7.51 2.39 11.36
C ASN A 16 8.27 1.49 12.34
N PHE A 17 8.33 0.21 12.01
CA PHE A 17 8.96 -0.80 12.85
C PHE A 17 10.51 -0.73 12.82
N GLU A 18 11.11 -0.18 11.76
CA GLU A 18 12.57 -0.02 11.67
C GLU A 18 13.07 1.11 12.59
N THR A 19 12.32 2.21 12.67
CA THR A 19 12.73 3.41 13.44
C THR A 19 12.00 3.54 14.78
N ALA A 20 11.02 2.68 15.05
CA ALA A 20 10.11 2.77 16.20
C ALA A 20 9.41 4.14 16.32
N SER A 21 9.13 4.80 15.19
CA SER A 21 8.55 6.14 15.14
C SER A 21 7.35 6.21 14.20
N SER A 22 6.61 7.31 14.25
CA SER A 22 5.60 7.61 13.24
C SER A 22 6.26 8.01 11.92
N SER A 23 5.71 7.51 10.83
CA SER A 23 5.98 7.94 9.45
C SER A 23 4.69 8.37 8.79
N PHE A 24 4.82 9.21 7.77
CA PHE A 24 3.71 9.65 6.94
C PHE A 24 3.77 8.94 5.60
N LEU A 25 2.64 8.40 5.17
CA LEU A 25 2.54 7.72 3.89
C LEU A 25 1.48 8.41 3.03
N ALA A 26 1.88 8.80 1.84
CA ALA A 26 0.95 9.17 0.80
C ALA A 26 0.78 8.01 -0.18
N SER A 27 -0.46 7.57 -0.35
CA SER A 27 -0.88 6.72 -1.47
C SER A 27 -1.66 7.59 -2.44
N TYR A 28 -1.39 7.45 -3.72
CA TYR A 28 -2.17 8.15 -4.74
C TYR A 28 -3.46 7.41 -5.10
N PHE A 29 -3.85 6.40 -4.31
CA PHE A 29 -5.02 5.54 -4.54
C PHE A 29 -5.62 5.02 -3.23
N PRO A 30 -6.93 4.70 -3.20
CA PRO A 30 -7.60 4.15 -2.02
C PRO A 30 -7.15 2.70 -1.75
N LEU A 31 -6.94 2.34 -0.48
CA LEU A 31 -6.38 1.03 -0.08
C LEU A 31 -7.41 -0.08 0.15
N TRP A 32 -8.64 0.05 -0.35
CA TRP A 32 -9.66 -0.96 -0.05
C TRP A 32 -10.64 -1.24 -1.21
N LYS A 33 -11.89 -0.81 -1.10
CA LYS A 33 -12.98 -1.29 -1.96
C LYS A 33 -12.78 -0.98 -3.43
N GLU A 34 -12.20 0.16 -3.74
CA GLU A 34 -11.92 0.58 -5.11
C GLU A 34 -10.64 -0.07 -5.64
N SER A 35 -9.70 -0.40 -4.76
CA SER A 35 -8.38 -0.94 -5.12
C SER A 35 -8.46 -2.32 -5.77
N ARG A 36 -9.57 -3.05 -5.54
CA ARG A 36 -9.82 -4.37 -6.13
C ARG A 36 -10.17 -4.33 -7.61
N PHE A 37 -10.62 -3.19 -8.13
CA PHE A 37 -11.04 -3.06 -9.53
C PHE A 37 -9.81 -2.97 -10.43
N ALA A 38 -9.83 -3.65 -11.58
CA ALA A 38 -8.65 -3.82 -12.43
C ALA A 38 -8.13 -2.51 -13.02
N GLU A 39 -9.02 -1.55 -13.25
CA GLU A 39 -8.72 -0.18 -13.64
C GLU A 39 -7.88 0.59 -12.60
N ASN A 40 -7.84 0.10 -11.36
CA ASN A 40 -7.09 0.68 -10.24
C ASN A 40 -5.85 -0.16 -9.87
N PHE A 41 -5.43 -1.08 -10.75
CA PHE A 41 -4.19 -1.84 -10.56
C PHE A 41 -2.98 -0.96 -10.89
N GLY A 42 -2.00 -0.96 -9.99
CA GLY A 42 -0.86 -0.06 -10.08
C GLY A 42 -1.12 1.25 -9.33
N PHE A 43 -0.38 1.49 -8.26
CA PHE A 43 -0.46 2.76 -7.53
C PHE A 43 0.92 3.27 -7.12
N TYR A 44 0.99 4.55 -6.74
CA TYR A 44 2.22 5.15 -6.23
C TYR A 44 2.20 5.22 -4.70
N PHE A 45 3.31 4.81 -4.10
CA PHE A 45 3.62 4.85 -2.69
C PHE A 45 4.68 5.92 -2.43
N GLN A 46 4.47 6.82 -1.48
CA GLN A 46 5.44 7.83 -1.08
C GLN A 46 5.55 7.89 0.45
N LEU A 47 6.70 7.46 0.98
CA LEU A 47 7.01 7.50 2.40
C LEU A 47 7.72 8.81 2.75
N ASP A 48 7.30 9.48 3.82
CA ASP A 48 7.92 10.67 4.42
C ASP A 48 8.26 11.77 3.40
N ASN A 49 7.35 12.01 2.46
CA ASN A 49 7.51 12.93 1.31
C ASN A 49 8.73 12.65 0.42
N GLY A 50 9.27 11.43 0.47
CA GLY A 50 10.36 10.97 -0.38
C GLY A 50 9.94 10.75 -1.84
N LYS A 51 10.63 9.87 -2.54
CA LYS A 51 10.30 9.54 -3.93
C LYS A 51 9.02 8.71 -4.01
N ALA A 52 8.11 9.06 -4.92
CA ALA A 52 6.97 8.22 -5.25
C ALA A 52 7.42 6.97 -6.04
N LEU A 53 7.05 5.80 -5.56
CA LEU A 53 7.46 4.51 -6.10
C LEU A 53 6.23 3.70 -6.55
N PRO A 54 6.26 3.10 -7.75
CA PRO A 54 5.13 2.32 -8.24
C PRO A 54 5.05 0.96 -7.54
N PHE A 55 3.83 0.52 -7.28
CA PHE A 55 3.46 -0.78 -6.72
C PHE A 55 2.53 -1.49 -7.68
N ASP A 56 2.84 -2.75 -8.00
CA ASP A 56 2.03 -3.60 -8.86
C ASP A 56 1.02 -4.39 -8.04
N HIS A 57 -0.17 -4.59 -8.59
CA HIS A 57 -1.16 -5.51 -8.04
C HIS A 57 -0.66 -6.95 -8.20
N LEU A 58 -0.80 -7.75 -7.15
CA LEU A 58 -0.51 -9.19 -7.18
C LEU A 58 -1.78 -10.02 -7.17
N GLU A 59 -2.66 -9.78 -6.18
CA GLU A 59 -3.88 -10.56 -6.03
C GLU A 59 -4.96 -9.84 -5.21
N ASN A 60 -6.22 -10.22 -5.49
CA ASN A 60 -7.38 -9.94 -4.64
C ASN A 60 -7.75 -11.24 -3.91
N LYS A 61 -7.37 -11.36 -2.64
CA LYS A 61 -7.62 -12.55 -1.84
C LYS A 61 -8.91 -12.41 -1.04
N VAL A 62 -9.88 -13.26 -1.33
CA VAL A 62 -11.12 -13.35 -0.55
C VAL A 62 -10.83 -13.96 0.83
N LEU A 63 -11.32 -13.32 1.90
CA LEU A 63 -11.10 -13.73 3.29
C LEU A 63 -12.33 -14.41 3.93
N ASN A 64 -13.50 -14.38 3.27
CA ASN A 64 -14.70 -15.05 3.73
C ASN A 64 -15.56 -15.56 2.56
N SER A 65 -16.40 -16.57 2.82
CA SER A 65 -17.28 -17.17 1.80
C SER A 65 -18.27 -16.18 1.17
N ALA A 66 -18.63 -15.11 1.88
CA ALA A 66 -19.53 -14.06 1.39
C ALA A 66 -18.81 -13.00 0.52
N SER A 67 -17.49 -13.10 0.32
CA SER A 67 -16.66 -12.14 -0.43
C SER A 67 -16.76 -10.68 0.02
N SER A 68 -17.29 -10.44 1.23
CA SER A 68 -17.41 -9.10 1.82
C SER A 68 -16.10 -8.65 2.49
N ARG A 69 -15.25 -9.60 2.88
CA ARG A 69 -13.90 -9.35 3.40
C ARG A 69 -12.88 -9.83 2.39
N PHE A 70 -11.93 -8.98 2.06
CA PHE A 70 -10.85 -9.29 1.14
C PHE A 70 -9.56 -8.61 1.59
N GLU A 71 -8.44 -9.15 1.12
CA GLU A 71 -7.09 -8.60 1.24
C GLU A 71 -6.61 -8.31 -0.17
N VAL A 72 -6.16 -7.09 -0.43
CA VAL A 72 -5.51 -6.77 -1.71
C VAL A 72 -4.01 -6.76 -1.49
N ARG A 73 -3.30 -7.51 -2.32
CA ARG A 73 -1.85 -7.61 -2.24
C ARG A 73 -1.20 -6.85 -3.38
N TYR A 74 -0.17 -6.09 -3.02
CA TYR A 74 0.68 -5.39 -3.97
C TYR A 74 2.14 -5.63 -3.65
N ARG A 75 3.02 -5.34 -4.60
CA ARG A 75 4.46 -5.35 -4.40
C ARG A 75 5.10 -4.17 -5.10
N SER A 76 6.14 -3.59 -4.52
CA SER A 76 6.92 -2.56 -5.18
C SER A 76 7.44 -3.07 -6.54
N TYR A 77 7.37 -2.23 -7.57
CA TYR A 77 7.87 -2.58 -8.91
C TYR A 77 9.40 -2.76 -8.90
N LEU A 78 10.07 -1.91 -8.12
CA LEU A 78 11.51 -1.93 -7.88
C LEU A 78 11.81 -2.17 -6.40
N PRO A 79 12.99 -2.71 -6.07
CA PRO A 79 13.44 -2.79 -4.69
C PRO A 79 13.53 -1.41 -4.02
N ILE A 80 13.15 -1.35 -2.75
CA ILE A 80 13.26 -0.19 -1.86
C ILE A 80 14.30 -0.57 -0.81
N ASP A 81 15.40 0.17 -0.75
CA ASP A 81 16.55 -0.13 0.12
C ASP A 81 17.11 -1.56 -0.07
N GLY A 82 16.99 -2.11 -1.29
CA GLY A 82 17.47 -3.45 -1.64
C GLY A 82 16.41 -4.55 -1.55
N ASP A 83 15.25 -4.30 -0.95
CA ASP A 83 14.20 -5.29 -0.76
C ASP A 83 12.93 -4.96 -1.54
N TYR A 84 12.24 -6.00 -2.05
CA TYR A 84 10.88 -5.83 -2.54
C TYR A 84 9.93 -5.66 -1.35
N VAL A 85 9.13 -4.60 -1.40
CA VAL A 85 8.15 -4.30 -0.36
C VAL A 85 6.80 -4.86 -0.77
N GLU A 86 6.23 -5.73 0.05
CA GLU A 86 4.85 -6.22 -0.15
C GLU A 86 3.87 -5.43 0.70
N LEU A 87 2.74 -5.05 0.12
CA LEU A 87 1.62 -4.47 0.84
C LEU A 87 0.49 -5.50 0.94
N LYS A 88 -0.05 -5.67 2.14
CA LYS A 88 -1.33 -6.34 2.40
C LYS A 88 -2.33 -5.32 2.91
N ALA A 89 -3.21 -4.88 2.03
CA ALA A 89 -4.24 -3.89 2.33
C ALA A 89 -5.55 -4.58 2.74
N ARG A 90 -6.08 -4.19 3.91
CA ARG A 90 -7.34 -4.70 4.48
C ARG A 90 -8.19 -3.51 4.91
N GLU A 91 -9.48 -3.76 5.14
CA GLU A 91 -10.49 -2.74 5.49
C GLU A 91 -10.09 -1.77 6.61
N LYS A 92 -9.33 -2.22 7.62
CA LYS A 92 -8.98 -1.41 8.79
C LYS A 92 -7.47 -1.20 8.99
N SER A 93 -6.66 -1.78 8.13
CA SER A 93 -5.20 -1.82 8.33
C SER A 93 -4.50 -2.12 7.03
N SER A 94 -3.46 -1.38 6.73
CA SER A 94 -2.55 -1.64 5.62
C SER A 94 -1.17 -1.88 6.17
N ILE A 95 -0.64 -3.10 5.97
CA ILE A 95 0.68 -3.46 6.48
C ILE A 95 1.62 -3.70 5.30
N TYR A 96 2.76 -3.02 5.34
CA TYR A 96 3.87 -3.18 4.41
C TYR A 96 4.91 -4.11 5.03
N TYR A 97 5.52 -4.96 4.22
CA TYR A 97 6.47 -5.98 4.65
C TYR A 97 7.76 -5.88 3.83
N LYS A 98 8.90 -5.97 4.51
CA LYS A 98 10.22 -6.22 3.92
C LYS A 98 10.66 -7.61 4.37
N ASN A 99 11.03 -8.50 3.44
CA ASN A 99 11.47 -9.88 3.78
C ASN A 99 10.52 -10.62 4.74
N ASN A 100 9.21 -10.54 4.48
CA ASN A 100 8.13 -11.09 5.32
C ASN A 100 8.02 -10.54 6.75
N GLN A 101 8.80 -9.53 7.13
CA GLN A 101 8.69 -8.84 8.40
C GLN A 101 7.87 -7.54 8.24
N PRO A 102 6.97 -7.21 9.18
CA PRO A 102 6.28 -5.92 9.18
C PRO A 102 7.28 -4.76 9.16
N TRP A 103 7.09 -3.85 8.22
CA TRP A 103 7.91 -2.66 8.03
C TRP A 103 7.14 -1.40 8.41
N LEU A 104 5.91 -1.28 7.88
CA LEU A 104 5.01 -0.16 8.20
C LEU A 104 3.62 -0.71 8.48
N GLU A 105 3.00 -0.29 9.58
CA GLU A 105 1.58 -0.50 9.83
C GLU A 105 0.86 0.83 9.75
N CYS A 106 -0.02 0.95 8.76
CA CYS A 106 -0.68 2.18 8.41
C CYS A 106 -2.18 2.10 8.67
N LEU A 107 -2.71 3.16 9.27
CA LEU A 107 -4.12 3.37 9.50
C LEU A 107 -4.60 4.51 8.61
N GLU A 108 -5.78 4.33 8.01
CA GLU A 108 -6.46 5.41 7.29
C GLU A 108 -6.85 6.49 8.29
N GLY A 109 -6.43 7.74 8.03
CA GLY A 109 -6.67 8.91 8.88
C GLY A 109 -7.91 9.69 8.50
#